data_AF-A0A947Z9U5-F1
#
_entry.id   AF-A0A947Z9U5-F1
#
_cell.length_a   1.000
_cell.length_b   1.000
_cell.length_c   1.000
_cell.angle_alpha   90.00
_cell.angle_beta   90.00
_cell.angle_gamma   90.00
#
_symmetry.space_group_name_H-M   'P 1'
#
loop_
_entity.id
_entity.type
_entity.pdbx_description
1 polymer ?
#
loop_
_entity_poly.entity_id
_entity_poly.type
_entity_poly.pdbx_seq_one_letter_code
_entity_poly.pdbx_strand_id
1 'polypeptide(L)'
;MANALYPLVMILLLSQVPILHEPFPDNLPDKVPLRSKKNNIDPDLSSNSSNASSDNIDPLKSYDDMDFKVEKLLKKLISRRDDSQRESNCMTLDTKTDTWTPPESQVKSLFDPSIFPNERVWVHDSVRLDNGRLTSFSTKQQLKRIPTTSIADPQSHRFFWGEFELKRQEGYLNLPSISPHMKIVDVVDDGSRELKYWKDGNDVFYIGPIRGRYGKQRIRVRVAAPESYFSLDVMPSFALPAREDFPGSESLLALATRTFGKSRDGREYLWAMITYFRSFAVKPLKPYKKGLAAHEAIFTQKRGVCRHRAIIFVAMALARGFTARMVFNSVHAFAEVKLPGEELYRRVDLGGAVIPESMKPKTKNDPVDSNNNSSPGNSGASYSFSIEGPGFMNRDTAYILTMNHLKTPPPMLWLRMVDEAGKTWYEKPLFPEMAKKIQRIQVLLPQNVIPGTYRFVLTPQ
;
A
#
# COMPACT_ATOMS: atom_id res chain seq x y z
N MET A 1 33.24 30.51 27.38
CA MET A 1 33.42 29.04 27.28
C MET A 1 32.12 28.33 27.66
N ALA A 2 31.17 28.31 26.74
CA ALA A 2 29.96 27.49 26.79
C ALA A 2 29.42 27.42 25.34
N ASN A 3 28.82 26.29 24.97
CA ASN A 3 28.18 25.96 23.69
C ASN A 3 29.07 25.26 22.65
N ALA A 4 29.18 23.94 22.78
CA ALA A 4 29.43 23.03 21.65
C ALA A 4 29.09 21.59 22.06
N LEU A 5 27.82 21.29 22.34
CA LEU A 5 27.43 19.91 22.66
C LEU A 5 25.96 19.60 22.32
N TYR A 6 25.49 19.98 21.12
CA TYR A 6 24.26 19.41 20.54
C TYR A 6 24.28 19.56 19.01
N PRO A 7 24.81 18.55 18.27
CA PRO A 7 24.07 18.11 17.09
C PRO A 7 24.18 16.59 16.79
N LEU A 8 24.52 15.73 17.75
CA LEU A 8 24.79 14.31 17.45
C LEU A 8 23.58 13.34 17.56
N VAL A 9 22.41 13.82 17.98
CA VAL A 9 21.20 12.96 18.18
C VAL A 9 20.19 13.04 17.02
N MET A 10 20.36 13.96 16.06
CA MET A 10 19.35 14.22 15.02
C MET A 10 19.51 13.45 13.69
N ILE A 11 20.58 12.66 13.49
CA ILE A 11 20.91 12.08 12.17
C ILE A 11 20.45 10.61 12.01
N LEU A 12 19.88 9.97 13.04
CA LEU A 12 19.46 8.55 13.01
C LEU A 12 17.99 8.28 12.63
N LEU A 13 17.25 9.27 12.13
CA LEU A 13 15.82 9.13 11.78
C LEU A 13 15.51 9.27 10.27
N LEU A 14 16.53 9.19 9.40
CA LEU A 14 16.44 9.51 7.96
C LEU A 14 15.85 8.42 7.06
N SER A 15 14.92 7.62 7.55
CA SER A 15 14.09 6.86 6.61
C SER A 15 12.72 6.60 7.21
N GLN A 16 11.70 6.90 6.41
CA GLN A 16 10.39 6.26 6.54
C GLN A 16 10.53 4.77 6.23
N VAL A 17 11.33 4.05 7.02
CA VAL A 17 11.35 2.59 7.01
C VAL A 17 9.95 2.17 7.43
N PRO A 18 9.28 1.33 6.64
CA PRO A 18 8.01 0.77 7.05
C PRO A 18 8.15 0.15 8.44
N ILE A 19 7.31 0.59 9.38
CA ILE A 19 7.17 -0.10 10.67
C ILE A 19 6.35 -1.36 10.38
N LEU A 20 7.05 -2.44 10.03
CA LEU A 20 6.48 -3.78 9.95
C LEU A 20 6.17 -4.24 11.37
N HIS A 21 4.92 -4.61 11.63
CA HIS A 21 4.54 -5.23 12.88
C HIS A 21 4.42 -6.74 12.67
N GLU A 22 5.18 -7.52 13.44
CA GLU A 22 4.88 -8.93 13.61
C GLU A 22 3.60 -9.08 14.45
N PRO A 23 2.68 -10.00 14.09
CA PRO A 23 1.59 -10.35 15.00
C PRO A 23 2.16 -10.99 16.26
N PHE A 24 1.70 -10.51 17.41
CA PHE A 24 2.07 -11.07 18.71
C PHE A 24 1.63 -12.55 18.79
N PRO A 25 2.42 -13.44 19.43
CA PRO A 25 1.97 -14.81 19.68
C PRO A 25 0.73 -14.83 20.59
N ASP A 26 -0.26 -15.65 20.22
CA ASP A 26 -1.59 -15.79 20.84
C ASP A 26 -1.58 -16.34 22.30
N ASN A 27 -0.41 -16.46 22.94
CA ASN A 27 -0.29 -17.10 24.24
C ASN A 27 -0.42 -16.09 25.39
N LEU A 28 -1.61 -15.55 25.59
CA LEU A 28 -2.06 -15.02 26.88
C LEU A 28 -3.39 -15.69 27.25
N PRO A 29 -3.51 -16.27 28.45
CA PRO A 29 -4.68 -17.07 28.80
C PRO A 29 -5.86 -16.18 29.22
N ASP A 30 -6.77 -15.88 28.30
CA ASP A 30 -8.09 -15.35 28.66
C ASP A 30 -9.03 -16.53 28.97
N LYS A 31 -9.11 -16.92 30.25
CA LYS A 31 -10.21 -17.75 30.78
C LYS A 31 -11.19 -16.86 31.54
N VAL A 32 -12.41 -16.69 31.01
CA VAL A 32 -13.69 -16.82 31.76
C VAL A 32 -14.81 -17.12 30.73
N PRO A 33 -15.60 -18.20 30.87
CA PRO A 33 -16.73 -18.47 29.97
C PRO A 33 -17.99 -17.73 30.44
N LEU A 34 -18.68 -17.06 29.51
CA LEU A 34 -20.06 -16.61 29.73
C LEU A 34 -21.00 -17.34 28.77
N ARG A 35 -22.04 -17.89 29.39
CA ARG A 35 -23.04 -18.83 28.88
C ARG A 35 -24.39 -18.11 28.80
N SER A 36 -25.05 -18.09 27.64
CA SER A 36 -26.52 -18.06 27.50
C SER A 36 -26.89 -18.08 26.00
N LYS A 37 -27.50 -19.17 25.53
CA LYS A 37 -28.94 -19.44 25.34
C LYS A 37 -29.49 -18.95 23.98
N LYS A 38 -29.71 -19.95 23.11
CA LYS A 38 -30.60 -19.94 21.93
C LYS A 38 -32.00 -19.45 22.30
N ASN A 39 -32.68 -18.81 21.34
CA ASN A 39 -34.10 -19.03 21.07
C ASN A 39 -34.38 -18.76 19.58
N ASN A 40 -34.97 -19.76 18.93
CA ASN A 40 -35.59 -19.73 17.60
C ASN A 40 -36.95 -19.04 17.69
N ILE A 41 -37.31 -18.20 16.72
CA ILE A 41 -38.70 -17.93 16.32
C ILE A 41 -38.71 -17.62 14.81
N ASP A 42 -39.32 -18.51 14.02
CA ASP A 42 -39.88 -18.22 12.69
C ASP A 42 -41.24 -17.51 12.86
N PRO A 43 -41.70 -16.75 11.86
CA PRO A 43 -42.96 -17.19 11.25
C PRO A 43 -43.05 -17.00 9.73
N ASP A 44 -43.81 -17.94 9.15
CA ASP A 44 -44.54 -17.90 7.88
C ASP A 44 -45.22 -16.56 7.56
N LEU A 45 -45.45 -16.31 6.26
CA LEU A 45 -46.76 -15.91 5.73
C LEU A 45 -46.78 -15.89 4.18
N SER A 46 -47.45 -16.92 3.65
CA SER A 46 -48.43 -16.96 2.54
C SER A 46 -48.56 -15.82 1.51
N SER A 47 -48.47 -16.24 0.24
CA SER A 47 -49.37 -15.99 -0.91
C SER A 47 -50.27 -14.75 -0.99
N ASN A 48 -50.27 -14.09 -2.15
CA ASN A 48 -51.50 -13.85 -2.91
C ASN A 48 -51.23 -13.58 -4.40
N SER A 49 -51.94 -14.33 -5.23
CA SER A 49 -52.13 -14.14 -6.67
C SER A 49 -53.34 -13.26 -6.93
N SER A 50 -53.29 -12.41 -7.96
CA SER A 50 -54.51 -11.94 -8.62
C SER A 50 -54.27 -11.66 -10.10
N ASN A 51 -55.15 -12.25 -10.91
CA ASN A 51 -55.31 -12.15 -12.36
C ASN A 51 -55.69 -10.74 -12.83
N ALA A 52 -55.38 -10.46 -14.11
CA ALA A 52 -56.13 -9.69 -15.11
C ALA A 52 -55.11 -9.20 -16.17
N SER A 53 -55.38 -9.06 -17.45
CA SER A 53 -56.48 -9.41 -18.35
C SER A 53 -55.89 -9.20 -19.75
N SER A 54 -56.36 -9.98 -20.71
CA SER A 54 -56.02 -9.85 -22.13
C SER A 54 -56.65 -8.59 -22.71
N ASP A 55 -55.85 -7.71 -23.30
CA ASP A 55 -56.37 -6.66 -24.19
C ASP A 55 -55.51 -6.52 -25.45
N ASN A 56 -56.24 -6.33 -26.55
CA ASN A 56 -55.82 -6.27 -27.94
C ASN A 56 -54.67 -5.29 -28.19
N ILE A 57 -53.63 -5.75 -28.89
CA ILE A 57 -52.52 -4.92 -29.36
C ILE A 57 -52.83 -4.43 -30.78
N ASP A 58 -53.05 -3.12 -30.87
CA ASP A 58 -53.11 -2.33 -32.09
C ASP A 58 -51.68 -2.11 -32.64
N PRO A 59 -51.32 -2.55 -33.87
CA PRO A 59 -49.91 -2.65 -34.29
C PRO A 59 -49.20 -1.33 -34.60
N LEU A 60 -49.87 -0.17 -34.55
CA LEU A 60 -49.28 1.11 -34.98
C LEU A 60 -48.94 2.13 -33.87
N LYS A 61 -49.07 1.77 -32.58
CA LYS A 61 -48.55 2.58 -31.45
C LYS A 61 -47.19 2.11 -30.89
N SER A 62 -46.52 1.20 -31.59
CA SER A 62 -45.40 0.42 -31.04
C SER A 62 -44.00 1.03 -31.22
N TYR A 63 -43.83 2.15 -31.92
CA TYR A 63 -42.48 2.69 -32.15
C TYR A 63 -42.04 3.73 -31.10
N ASP A 64 -42.91 4.68 -30.72
CA ASP A 64 -42.54 5.72 -29.75
C ASP A 64 -42.42 5.20 -28.30
N ASP A 65 -43.22 4.19 -27.92
CA ASP A 65 -43.17 3.61 -26.57
C ASP A 65 -42.01 2.62 -26.40
N MET A 66 -41.49 2.08 -27.51
CA MET A 66 -40.26 1.27 -27.50
C MET A 66 -39.02 2.15 -27.33
N ASP A 67 -38.95 3.31 -27.97
CA ASP A 67 -37.82 4.23 -27.79
C ASP A 67 -37.72 4.74 -26.35
N PHE A 68 -38.85 5.05 -25.69
CA PHE A 68 -38.84 5.46 -24.28
C PHE A 68 -38.42 4.33 -23.32
N LYS A 69 -38.88 3.10 -23.56
CA LYS A 69 -38.49 1.92 -22.77
C LYS A 69 -37.03 1.54 -23.00
N VAL A 70 -36.54 1.64 -24.23
CA VAL A 70 -35.14 1.40 -24.60
C VAL A 70 -34.22 2.48 -24.01
N GLU A 71 -34.62 3.75 -24.03
CA GLU A 71 -33.84 4.84 -23.41
C GLU A 71 -33.81 4.69 -21.88
N LYS A 72 -34.91 4.32 -21.24
CA LYS A 72 -34.97 4.04 -19.80
C LYS A 72 -34.14 2.80 -19.41
N LEU A 73 -34.14 1.76 -20.24
CA LEU A 73 -33.31 0.57 -20.07
C LEU A 73 -31.83 0.89 -20.31
N LEU A 74 -31.49 1.69 -21.31
CA LEU A 74 -30.12 2.16 -21.56
C LEU A 74 -29.62 3.03 -20.42
N LYS A 75 -30.42 3.98 -19.93
CA LYS A 75 -30.08 4.79 -18.73
C LYS A 75 -29.88 3.91 -17.49
N LYS A 76 -30.72 2.88 -17.30
CA LYS A 76 -30.59 1.91 -16.19
C LYS A 76 -29.41 0.95 -16.35
N LEU A 77 -29.03 0.60 -17.58
CA LEU A 77 -27.87 -0.24 -17.87
C LEU A 77 -26.56 0.55 -17.78
N ILE A 78 -26.55 1.81 -18.21
CA ILE A 78 -25.44 2.75 -18.04
C ILE A 78 -25.27 3.06 -16.55
N SER A 79 -26.34 3.31 -15.80
CA SER A 79 -26.27 3.52 -14.34
C SER A 79 -25.78 2.27 -13.62
N ARG A 80 -26.25 1.07 -13.98
CA ARG A 80 -25.75 -0.20 -13.40
C ARG A 80 -24.28 -0.49 -13.75
N ARG A 81 -23.82 -0.07 -14.94
CA ARG A 81 -22.42 -0.20 -15.35
C ARG A 81 -21.52 0.79 -14.61
N ASP A 82 -21.99 2.02 -14.38
CA ASP A 82 -21.32 3.00 -13.51
C ASP A 82 -21.31 2.55 -12.04
N ASP A 83 -22.41 1.98 -11.54
CA ASP A 83 -22.51 1.52 -10.15
C ASP A 83 -21.63 0.29 -9.90
N SER A 84 -21.55 -0.66 -10.83
CA SER A 84 -20.65 -1.83 -10.72
C SER A 84 -19.15 -1.47 -10.89
N GLN A 85 -18.83 -0.47 -11.71
CA GLN A 85 -17.45 0.07 -11.77
C GLN A 85 -17.10 0.97 -10.57
N ARG A 86 -18.09 1.61 -9.94
CA ARG A 86 -17.91 2.34 -8.67
C ARG A 86 -17.75 1.40 -7.48
N GLU A 87 -18.50 0.31 -7.43
CA GLU A 87 -18.41 -0.70 -6.36
C GLU A 87 -17.05 -1.41 -6.37
N SER A 88 -16.44 -1.62 -7.55
CA SER A 88 -15.08 -2.21 -7.67
C SER A 88 -13.93 -1.25 -7.34
N ASN A 89 -14.19 0.05 -7.20
CA ASN A 89 -13.18 1.08 -6.91
C ASN A 89 -13.43 1.80 -5.57
N CYS A 90 -14.04 1.09 -4.62
CA CYS A 90 -14.29 1.61 -3.29
C CYS A 90 -13.76 0.66 -2.21
N MET A 91 -13.38 1.21 -1.07
CA MET A 91 -13.01 0.45 0.11
C MET A 91 -13.78 0.97 1.32
N THR A 92 -14.66 0.14 1.86
CA THR A 92 -15.36 0.41 3.11
C THR A 92 -14.53 -0.08 4.29
N LEU A 93 -14.43 0.75 5.33
CA LEU A 93 -13.79 0.39 6.59
C LEU A 93 -14.53 -0.78 7.25
N ASP A 94 -13.81 -1.87 7.50
CA ASP A 94 -14.29 -3.03 8.25
C ASP A 94 -13.77 -3.02 9.71
N THR A 95 -14.10 -4.08 10.46
CA THR A 95 -13.74 -4.22 11.89
C THR A 95 -12.59 -5.20 12.17
N LYS A 96 -12.03 -5.86 11.14
CA LYS A 96 -10.92 -6.83 11.24
C LYS A 96 -9.59 -6.10 11.35
N THR A 97 -9.32 -5.58 12.54
CA THR A 97 -8.21 -4.65 12.84
C THR A 97 -6.84 -5.30 13.05
N ASP A 98 -6.76 -6.62 12.94
CA ASP A 98 -5.58 -7.47 13.15
C ASP A 98 -5.05 -8.14 11.87
N THR A 99 -5.88 -8.19 10.83
CA THR A 99 -5.61 -8.95 9.61
C THR A 99 -5.91 -8.11 8.38
N TRP A 100 -5.26 -8.43 7.27
CA TRP A 100 -5.49 -7.81 5.97
C TRP A 100 -5.47 -8.86 4.88
N THR A 101 -6.52 -8.87 4.07
CA THR A 101 -6.56 -9.63 2.81
C THR A 101 -6.65 -8.62 1.68
N PRO A 102 -5.50 -8.22 1.12
CA PRO A 102 -5.46 -7.22 0.07
C PRO A 102 -6.08 -7.73 -1.24
N PRO A 103 -6.51 -6.82 -2.13
CA PRO A 103 -6.78 -7.17 -3.51
C PRO A 103 -5.49 -7.65 -4.20
N GLU A 104 -5.61 -8.65 -5.08
CA GLU A 104 -4.48 -9.12 -5.86
C GLU A 104 -4.06 -8.08 -6.92
N SER A 105 -2.76 -7.83 -7.03
CA SER A 105 -2.23 -7.04 -8.16
C SER A 105 -2.18 -7.88 -9.43
N GLN A 106 -2.49 -7.24 -10.57
CA GLN A 106 -2.34 -7.82 -11.90
C GLN A 106 -0.89 -7.80 -12.38
N VAL A 107 -0.04 -6.96 -11.78
CA VAL A 107 1.38 -6.82 -12.14
C VAL A 107 2.23 -7.12 -10.91
N LYS A 108 3.24 -7.98 -11.08
CA LYS A 108 4.28 -8.16 -10.07
C LYS A 108 5.41 -7.18 -10.35
N SER A 109 5.81 -6.43 -9.34
CA SER A 109 6.83 -5.39 -9.40
C SER A 109 8.00 -5.71 -8.49
N LEU A 110 9.20 -5.38 -8.95
CA LEU A 110 10.40 -5.31 -8.13
C LEU A 110 11.10 -3.98 -8.43
N PHE A 111 11.41 -3.21 -7.38
CA PHE A 111 12.16 -1.96 -7.52
C PHE A 111 13.55 -2.08 -6.91
N ASP A 112 14.55 -1.46 -7.55
CA ASP A 112 15.91 -1.30 -7.04
C ASP A 112 16.34 0.18 -7.14
N PRO A 113 16.59 0.88 -6.01
CA PRO A 113 16.47 0.39 -4.64
C PRO A 113 15.02 0.02 -4.27
N SER A 114 14.85 -0.90 -3.31
CA SER A 114 13.52 -1.36 -2.90
C SER A 114 12.70 -0.21 -2.32
N ILE A 115 11.43 -0.17 -2.72
CA ILE A 115 10.43 0.72 -2.15
C ILE A 115 9.36 -0.03 -1.36
N PHE A 116 9.53 -1.34 -1.17
CA PHE A 116 8.59 -2.16 -0.41
C PHE A 116 8.42 -1.61 1.02
N PRO A 117 7.19 -1.58 1.56
CA PRO A 117 5.91 -1.96 0.98
C PRO A 117 5.14 -0.76 0.39
N ASN A 118 5.83 0.33 0.04
CA ASN A 118 5.24 1.63 -0.30
C ASN A 118 5.04 1.84 -1.81
N GLU A 119 4.81 0.79 -2.58
CA GLU A 119 4.42 0.91 -3.99
C GLU A 119 3.00 1.46 -4.12
N ARG A 120 2.80 2.33 -5.10
CA ARG A 120 1.49 2.89 -5.43
C ARG A 120 0.86 2.04 -6.52
N VAL A 121 -0.23 1.35 -6.17
CA VAL A 121 -1.03 0.59 -7.14
C VAL A 121 -2.41 1.22 -7.25
N TRP A 122 -3.13 1.37 -6.14
CA TRP A 122 -4.45 1.99 -6.13
C TRP A 122 -4.44 3.26 -5.29
N VAL A 123 -5.29 4.22 -5.68
CA VAL A 123 -5.40 5.53 -5.04
C VAL A 123 -6.85 5.93 -4.90
N HIS A 124 -7.27 6.26 -3.68
CA HIS A 124 -8.59 6.83 -3.37
C HIS A 124 -8.42 8.25 -2.85
N ASP A 125 -8.94 9.22 -3.60
CA ASP A 125 -8.83 10.66 -3.31
C ASP A 125 -10.07 11.25 -2.65
N SER A 126 -11.07 10.42 -2.33
CA SER A 126 -12.30 10.87 -1.69
C SER A 126 -12.80 9.88 -0.67
N VAL A 127 -13.57 10.39 0.29
CA VAL A 127 -14.24 9.60 1.32
C VAL A 127 -15.68 10.06 1.51
N ARG A 128 -16.50 9.20 2.09
CA ARG A 128 -17.83 9.53 2.62
C ARG A 128 -18.09 8.75 3.90
N LEU A 129 -18.80 9.36 4.83
CA LEU A 129 -19.29 8.73 6.05
C LEU A 129 -20.82 8.78 6.06
N ASP A 130 -21.43 7.68 5.65
CA ASP A 130 -22.88 7.53 5.55
C ASP A 130 -23.34 6.43 6.51
N ASN A 131 -24.31 6.75 7.39
CA ASN A 131 -24.87 5.81 8.36
C ASN A 131 -23.80 5.05 9.18
N GLY A 132 -22.74 5.76 9.60
CA GLY A 132 -21.63 5.18 10.37
C GLY A 132 -20.62 4.36 9.57
N ARG A 133 -20.82 4.21 8.24
CA ARG A 133 -19.92 3.48 7.35
C ARG A 133 -18.98 4.45 6.63
N LEU A 134 -17.70 4.39 6.98
CA LEU A 134 -16.65 5.14 6.30
C LEU A 134 -16.21 4.40 5.04
N THR A 135 -16.31 5.03 3.87
CA THR A 135 -15.92 4.46 2.58
C THR A 135 -15.01 5.42 1.83
N SER A 136 -13.95 4.90 1.22
CA SER A 136 -13.05 5.63 0.31
C SER A 136 -13.26 5.20 -1.12
N PHE A 137 -13.02 6.09 -2.09
CA PHE A 137 -13.17 5.82 -3.51
C PHE A 137 -12.32 6.77 -4.36
N SER A 138 -12.15 6.42 -5.64
CA SER A 138 -11.44 7.23 -6.65
C SER A 138 -12.43 8.05 -7.47
N THR A 139 -12.21 9.37 -7.61
CA THR A 139 -13.06 10.25 -8.43
C THR A 139 -12.48 10.55 -9.81
N LYS A 140 -11.18 10.32 -10.02
CA LYS A 140 -10.44 10.78 -11.21
C LYS A 140 -9.85 9.63 -12.03
N GLN A 141 -10.70 8.94 -12.77
CA GLN A 141 -10.32 7.73 -13.52
C GLN A 141 -10.00 7.97 -15.01
N GLN A 142 -10.01 9.21 -15.47
CA GLN A 142 -9.73 9.52 -16.87
C GLN A 142 -8.25 9.33 -17.19
N LEU A 143 -7.95 8.45 -18.16
CA LEU A 143 -6.59 8.15 -18.59
C LEU A 143 -6.05 9.20 -19.57
N LYS A 144 -4.84 9.68 -19.30
CA LYS A 144 -4.05 10.52 -20.19
C LYS A 144 -2.76 9.81 -20.58
N ARG A 145 -2.42 9.83 -21.87
CA ARG A 145 -1.14 9.29 -22.36
C ARG A 145 0.02 10.13 -21.82
N ILE A 146 1.10 9.47 -21.40
CA ILE A 146 2.34 10.12 -20.95
C ILE A 146 3.52 9.73 -21.87
N PRO A 147 4.60 10.53 -21.90
CA PRO A 147 5.79 10.19 -22.68
C PRO A 147 6.46 8.91 -22.17
N THR A 148 6.97 8.09 -23.09
CA THR A 148 7.75 6.88 -22.79
C THR A 148 9.12 7.19 -22.17
N THR A 149 9.65 8.37 -22.46
CA THR A 149 10.94 8.85 -21.96
C THR A 149 10.78 10.30 -21.55
N SER A 150 11.24 10.63 -20.34
CA SER A 150 11.16 11.96 -19.75
C SER A 150 12.50 12.31 -19.11
N ILE A 151 12.86 13.60 -19.18
CA ILE A 151 14.06 14.10 -18.51
C ILE A 151 13.76 14.32 -17.02
N ALA A 152 14.63 13.77 -16.16
CA ALA A 152 14.62 13.97 -14.73
C ALA A 152 15.97 14.55 -14.28
N ASP A 153 15.92 15.58 -13.43
CA ASP A 153 17.11 16.20 -12.87
C ASP A 153 17.64 15.36 -11.70
N PRO A 154 18.88 14.86 -11.75
CA PRO A 154 19.46 14.06 -10.68
C PRO A 154 19.64 14.75 -9.34
N GLN A 155 19.64 16.09 -9.28
CA GLN A 155 19.76 16.81 -8.02
C GLN A 155 18.44 16.85 -7.23
N SER A 156 17.30 16.75 -7.93
CA SER A 156 15.97 16.84 -7.35
C SER A 156 15.18 15.53 -7.40
N HIS A 157 15.72 14.49 -8.05
CA HIS A 157 15.06 13.20 -8.24
C HIS A 157 15.94 12.02 -7.82
N ARG A 158 15.28 11.01 -7.26
CA ARG A 158 15.85 9.67 -7.05
C ARG A 158 15.51 8.77 -8.22
N PHE A 159 16.48 7.98 -8.65
CA PHE A 159 16.30 6.99 -9.71
C PHE A 159 16.12 5.59 -9.15
N PHE A 160 15.31 4.82 -9.86
CA PHE A 160 15.01 3.43 -9.54
C PHE A 160 14.96 2.63 -10.84
N TRP A 161 15.36 1.38 -10.77
CA TRP A 161 14.96 0.38 -11.75
C TRP A 161 13.69 -0.30 -11.26
N GLY A 162 12.67 -0.37 -12.12
CA GLY A 162 11.47 -1.17 -11.89
C GLY A 162 11.43 -2.33 -12.88
N GLU A 163 11.32 -3.55 -12.39
CA GLU A 163 11.06 -4.75 -13.18
C GLU A 163 9.62 -5.19 -12.98
N PHE A 164 8.89 -5.41 -14.07
CA PHE A 164 7.48 -5.75 -14.02
C PHE A 164 7.20 -7.01 -14.83
N GLU A 165 6.55 -8.00 -14.21
CA GLU A 165 6.01 -9.18 -14.89
C GLU A 165 4.52 -8.94 -15.18
N LEU A 166 4.19 -8.79 -16.46
CA LEU A 166 2.84 -8.53 -16.92
C LEU A 166 2.06 -9.85 -17.03
N LYS A 167 0.89 -9.93 -16.37
CA LYS A 167 -0.05 -11.05 -16.57
C LYS A 167 -0.73 -10.93 -17.93
N ARG A 168 -1.11 -12.07 -18.52
CA ARG A 168 -1.86 -12.15 -19.78
C ARG A 168 -3.28 -11.59 -19.59
N GLN A 169 -3.49 -10.35 -20.00
CA GLN A 169 -4.78 -9.68 -19.93
C GLN A 169 -4.90 -8.61 -21.02
N GLU A 170 -6.11 -8.39 -21.54
CA GLU A 170 -6.38 -7.30 -22.48
C GLU A 170 -6.73 -6.00 -21.73
N GLY A 171 -6.49 -4.86 -22.39
CA GLY A 171 -6.84 -3.54 -21.87
C GLY A 171 -5.67 -2.80 -21.24
N TYR A 172 -5.93 -2.05 -20.16
CA TYR A 172 -4.91 -1.31 -19.44
C TYR A 172 -4.48 -2.08 -18.21
N LEU A 173 -3.18 -2.32 -18.07
CA LEU A 173 -2.60 -2.90 -16.87
C LEU A 173 -2.09 -1.79 -15.97
N ASN A 174 -2.49 -1.83 -14.70
CA ASN A 174 -1.96 -0.93 -13.68
C ASN A 174 -0.46 -1.20 -13.49
N LEU A 175 0.36 -0.16 -13.68
CA LEU A 175 1.79 -0.19 -13.51
C LEU A 175 2.13 0.40 -12.14
N PRO A 176 2.60 -0.43 -11.18
CA PRO A 176 2.99 0.08 -9.87
C PRO A 176 3.99 1.22 -10.01
N SER A 177 3.80 2.27 -9.22
CA SER A 177 4.61 3.48 -9.28
C SER A 177 5.22 3.81 -7.93
N ILE A 178 6.33 4.54 -7.95
CA ILE A 178 7.07 4.92 -6.74
C ILE A 178 6.54 6.22 -6.15
N SER A 179 6.04 7.12 -6.98
CA SER A 179 5.48 8.41 -6.58
C SER A 179 4.44 8.86 -7.62
N PRO A 180 3.55 9.81 -7.28
CA PRO A 180 2.58 10.32 -8.24
C PRO A 180 3.22 11.13 -9.36
N HIS A 181 4.40 11.69 -9.12
CA HIS A 181 5.15 12.45 -10.11
C HIS A 181 6.31 11.62 -10.69
N MET A 182 6.17 10.29 -10.65
CA MET A 182 7.12 9.38 -11.27
C MET A 182 7.27 9.71 -12.76
N LYS A 183 8.51 9.76 -13.22
CA LYS A 183 8.87 9.92 -14.62
C LYS A 183 9.45 8.61 -15.11
N ILE A 184 9.02 8.15 -16.28
CA ILE A 184 9.68 7.06 -16.99
C ILE A 184 10.86 7.69 -17.75
N VAL A 185 12.07 7.31 -17.38
CA VAL A 185 13.32 7.91 -17.89
C VAL A 185 13.88 7.05 -19.00
N ASP A 186 13.82 5.73 -18.84
CA ASP A 186 14.35 4.78 -19.81
C ASP A 186 13.52 3.49 -19.78
N VAL A 187 13.45 2.80 -20.90
CA VAL A 187 12.73 1.55 -21.05
C VAL A 187 13.65 0.55 -21.72
N VAL A 188 14.10 -0.43 -20.95
CA VAL A 188 14.80 -1.61 -21.46
C VAL A 188 13.75 -2.67 -21.73
N ASP A 189 13.23 -2.64 -22.95
CA ASP A 189 12.31 -3.66 -23.45
C ASP A 189 13.07 -4.75 -24.21
N ASP A 190 12.57 -5.98 -24.17
CA ASP A 190 13.13 -7.14 -24.88
C ASP A 190 12.83 -7.12 -26.39
N GLY A 191 12.32 -6.00 -26.91
CA GLY A 191 12.12 -5.73 -28.32
C GLY A 191 10.79 -6.21 -28.88
N SER A 192 9.79 -6.53 -28.04
CA SER A 192 8.59 -7.20 -28.52
C SER A 192 7.42 -6.30 -28.98
N ARG A 193 7.36 -4.98 -28.66
CA ARG A 193 6.51 -3.93 -29.30
C ARG A 193 6.58 -2.57 -28.58
N GLU A 194 6.23 -1.48 -29.26
CA GLU A 194 6.11 -0.12 -28.66
C GLU A 194 5.04 -0.08 -27.54
N LEU A 195 5.48 -0.17 -26.28
CA LEU A 195 4.61 0.01 -25.11
C LEU A 195 4.21 1.48 -24.96
N LYS A 196 2.93 1.70 -24.67
CA LYS A 196 2.37 3.03 -24.41
C LYS A 196 1.97 3.13 -22.95
N TYR A 197 2.31 4.28 -22.38
CA TYR A 197 2.12 4.57 -20.96
C TYR A 197 1.03 5.61 -20.77
N TRP A 198 0.26 5.42 -19.72
CA TRP A 198 -0.88 6.25 -19.37
C TRP A 198 -0.88 6.56 -17.89
N LYS A 199 -1.62 7.59 -17.51
CA LYS A 199 -1.77 8.04 -16.15
C LYS A 199 -3.19 8.54 -15.93
N ASP A 200 -3.84 8.16 -14.83
CA ASP A 200 -5.14 8.73 -14.48
C ASP A 200 -5.02 10.05 -13.70
N GLY A 201 -6.14 10.68 -13.36
CA GLY A 201 -6.15 11.94 -12.61
C GLY A 201 -5.80 11.78 -11.12
N ASN A 202 -5.63 10.55 -10.64
CA ASN A 202 -5.10 10.21 -9.31
C ASN A 202 -3.64 9.78 -9.35
N ASP A 203 -2.99 10.00 -10.48
CA ASP A 203 -1.59 9.70 -10.72
C ASP A 203 -1.24 8.21 -10.61
N VAL A 204 -2.19 7.32 -10.91
CA VAL A 204 -1.93 5.89 -11.10
C VAL A 204 -1.44 5.69 -12.53
N PHE A 205 -0.39 4.88 -12.70
CA PHE A 205 0.23 4.63 -13.99
C PHE A 205 -0.33 3.35 -14.62
N TYR A 206 -0.40 3.33 -15.94
CA TYR A 206 -0.90 2.17 -16.69
C TYR A 206 -0.07 1.92 -17.94
N ILE A 207 -0.04 0.67 -18.38
CA ILE A 207 0.47 0.23 -19.68
C ILE A 207 -0.70 -0.24 -20.53
N GLY A 208 -0.78 0.21 -21.78
CA GLY A 208 -1.78 -0.27 -22.73
C GLY A 208 -2.14 0.74 -23.83
N PRO A 209 -3.25 0.52 -24.56
CA PRO A 209 -4.08 -0.68 -24.50
C PRO A 209 -3.31 -1.89 -25.04
N ILE A 210 -3.32 -2.97 -24.26
CA ILE A 210 -2.76 -4.28 -24.57
C ILE A 210 -3.82 -5.07 -25.37
N ARG A 211 -3.51 -5.42 -26.62
CA ARG A 211 -4.43 -6.13 -27.54
C ARG A 211 -3.98 -7.56 -27.83
N GLY A 212 -4.91 -8.51 -27.68
CA GLY A 212 -4.68 -9.91 -27.97
C GLY A 212 -3.94 -10.65 -26.85
N ARG A 213 -3.53 -11.88 -27.15
CA ARG A 213 -2.93 -12.81 -26.21
C ARG A 213 -1.46 -12.44 -25.92
N TYR A 214 -1.21 -11.53 -24.99
CA TYR A 214 0.15 -11.28 -24.49
C TYR A 214 0.68 -12.52 -23.75
N GLY A 215 1.92 -12.92 -24.06
CA GLY A 215 2.67 -13.85 -23.22
C GLY A 215 3.08 -13.16 -21.92
N LYS A 216 3.64 -13.92 -20.96
CA LYS A 216 4.34 -13.29 -19.83
C LYS A 216 5.50 -12.46 -20.39
N GLN A 217 5.40 -11.13 -20.29
CA GLN A 217 6.47 -10.22 -20.67
C GLN A 217 7.08 -9.63 -19.41
N ARG A 218 8.41 -9.52 -19.41
CA ARG A 218 9.16 -8.82 -18.38
C ARG A 218 9.65 -7.52 -18.97
N ILE A 219 9.26 -6.42 -18.37
CA ILE A 219 9.72 -5.10 -18.77
C ILE A 219 10.61 -4.55 -17.67
N ARG A 220 11.70 -3.89 -18.05
CA ARG A 220 12.55 -3.18 -17.12
C ARG A 220 12.55 -1.71 -17.49
N VAL A 221 12.17 -0.86 -16.55
CA VAL A 221 12.11 0.58 -16.76
C VAL A 221 12.97 1.29 -15.74
N ARG A 222 13.70 2.31 -16.18
CA ARG A 222 14.31 3.27 -15.28
C ARG A 222 13.30 4.37 -15.02
N VAL A 223 13.01 4.61 -13.76
CA VAL A 223 12.09 5.66 -13.35
C VAL A 223 12.76 6.63 -12.40
N ALA A 224 12.23 7.84 -12.33
CA ALA A 224 12.67 8.88 -11.41
C ALA A 224 11.49 9.42 -10.61
N ALA A 225 11.68 9.67 -9.32
CA ALA A 225 10.69 10.26 -8.44
C ALA A 225 11.30 11.50 -7.75
N PRO A 226 10.53 12.58 -7.52
CA PRO A 226 11.04 13.74 -6.77
C PRO A 226 11.51 13.33 -5.37
N GLU A 227 12.67 13.84 -4.94
CA GLU A 227 13.24 13.55 -3.60
C GLU A 227 12.28 13.98 -2.47
N SER A 228 11.59 15.11 -2.67
CA SER A 228 10.62 15.66 -1.71
C SER A 228 9.47 14.71 -1.39
N TYR A 229 9.16 13.77 -2.29
CA TYR A 229 8.12 12.77 -2.07
C TYR A 229 8.40 11.89 -0.83
N PHE A 230 9.67 11.60 -0.57
CA PHE A 230 10.11 10.70 0.51
C PHE A 230 10.38 11.44 1.82
N SER A 231 10.39 12.77 1.80
CA SER A 231 10.85 13.61 2.90
C SER A 231 9.68 14.35 3.54
N LEU A 232 9.21 13.86 4.70
CA LEU A 232 8.26 14.61 5.54
C LEU A 232 8.92 15.48 6.60
N ASP A 233 10.22 15.34 6.82
CA ASP A 233 10.85 15.87 8.04
C ASP A 233 11.11 17.39 7.96
N VAL A 234 11.12 17.93 6.73
CA VAL A 234 11.26 19.37 6.48
C VAL A 234 9.94 19.91 5.96
N MET A 235 9.06 20.26 6.90
CA MET A 235 7.82 20.98 6.63
C MET A 235 7.89 22.36 7.30
N PRO A 236 7.74 23.47 6.56
CA PRO A 236 7.56 24.78 7.19
C PRO A 236 6.23 24.80 7.95
N SER A 237 6.08 25.75 8.88
CA SER A 237 4.75 26.05 9.43
C SER A 237 3.86 26.60 8.31
N PHE A 238 2.58 26.23 8.31
CA PHE A 238 1.62 26.70 7.31
C PHE A 238 0.23 26.83 7.90
N ALA A 239 -0.55 27.77 7.37
CA ALA A 239 -1.95 27.90 7.75
C ALA A 239 -2.76 26.73 7.19
N LEU A 240 -3.75 26.27 7.95
CA LEU A 240 -4.65 25.24 7.47
C LEU A 240 -5.48 25.76 6.27
N PRO A 241 -5.59 24.97 5.20
CA PRO A 241 -6.37 25.32 4.02
C PRO A 241 -7.87 25.40 4.32
N ALA A 242 -8.61 26.01 3.40
CA ALA A 242 -10.07 25.99 3.43
C ALA A 242 -10.57 24.55 3.33
N ARG A 243 -11.60 24.23 4.12
CA ARG A 243 -12.21 22.90 4.14
C ARG A 243 -13.19 22.74 2.98
N GLU A 244 -13.17 21.56 2.37
CA GLU A 244 -14.25 21.08 1.50
C GLU A 244 -15.19 20.17 2.29
N ASP A 245 -16.49 20.34 2.07
CA ASP A 245 -17.52 19.53 2.74
C ASP A 245 -17.84 18.26 1.95
N PHE A 246 -18.00 17.18 2.71
CA PHE A 246 -18.46 15.88 2.19
C PHE A 246 -19.36 15.20 3.24
N PRO A 247 -20.15 14.17 2.87
CA PRO A 247 -21.03 13.48 3.81
C PRO A 247 -20.29 12.97 5.06
N GLY A 248 -20.71 13.46 6.23
CA GLY A 248 -20.14 13.13 7.54
C GLY A 248 -18.82 13.83 7.91
N SER A 249 -18.35 14.78 7.09
CA SER A 249 -17.16 15.61 7.38
C SER A 249 -17.22 16.35 8.71
N GLU A 250 -18.39 16.88 9.12
CA GLU A 250 -18.57 17.52 10.43
C GLU A 250 -18.31 16.57 11.61
N SER A 251 -18.80 15.33 11.52
CA SER A 251 -18.59 14.34 12.57
C SER A 251 -17.12 13.95 12.69
N LEU A 252 -16.43 13.81 11.55
CA LEU A 252 -14.99 13.55 11.50
C LEU A 252 -14.18 14.73 12.02
N LEU A 253 -14.54 15.96 11.66
CA LEU A 253 -13.88 17.16 12.18
C LEU A 253 -14.08 17.29 13.70
N ALA A 254 -15.28 17.03 14.20
CA ALA A 254 -15.54 17.03 15.64
C ALA A 254 -14.67 16.00 16.37
N LEU A 255 -14.58 14.77 15.86
CA LEU A 255 -13.72 13.72 16.42
C LEU A 255 -12.23 14.11 16.37
N ALA A 256 -11.77 14.64 15.23
CA ALA A 256 -10.39 15.08 15.05
C ALA A 256 -10.05 16.27 15.96
N THR A 257 -10.96 17.24 16.11
CA THR A 257 -10.79 18.41 16.98
C THR A 257 -10.72 18.03 18.46
N ARG A 258 -11.56 17.07 18.90
CA ARG A 258 -11.48 16.55 20.28
C ARG A 258 -10.14 15.88 20.59
N THR A 259 -9.49 15.32 19.58
CA THR A 259 -8.28 14.49 19.76
C THR A 259 -6.99 15.26 19.55
N PHE A 260 -6.95 16.11 18.53
CA PHE A 260 -5.76 16.86 18.10
C PHE A 260 -5.81 18.34 18.49
N GLY A 261 -6.93 18.80 19.05
CA GLY A 261 -7.15 20.20 19.41
C GLY A 261 -7.51 21.08 18.22
N LYS A 262 -7.38 22.40 18.41
CA LYS A 262 -7.76 23.46 17.45
C LYS A 262 -6.57 24.20 16.86
N SER A 263 -5.38 23.59 16.82
CA SER A 263 -4.20 24.27 16.25
C SER A 263 -4.52 24.81 14.85
N ARG A 264 -4.08 26.05 14.62
CA ARG A 264 -4.15 26.72 13.32
C ARG A 264 -2.88 26.48 12.50
N ASP A 265 -1.80 26.03 13.15
CA ASP A 265 -0.61 25.56 12.45
C ASP A 265 -0.87 24.15 11.90
N GLY A 266 -0.96 24.07 10.58
CA GLY A 266 -1.19 22.82 9.88
C GLY A 266 -0.02 21.85 9.98
N ARG A 267 1.21 22.31 10.18
CA ARG A 267 2.37 21.45 10.42
C ARG A 267 2.23 20.72 11.74
N GLU A 268 1.96 21.45 12.82
CA GLU A 268 1.76 20.87 14.15
C GLU A 268 0.58 19.90 14.16
N TYR A 269 -0.53 20.29 13.53
CA TYR A 269 -1.72 19.46 13.44
C TYR A 269 -1.46 18.16 12.67
N LEU A 270 -0.83 18.25 11.49
CA LEU A 270 -0.49 17.09 10.67
C LEU A 270 0.47 16.17 11.41
N TRP A 271 1.48 16.72 12.10
CA TRP A 271 2.42 15.93 12.89
C TRP A 271 1.75 15.21 14.06
N ALA A 272 0.82 15.88 14.75
CA ALA A 272 0.02 15.27 15.81
C ALA A 272 -0.84 14.10 15.28
N MET A 273 -1.47 14.26 14.11
CA MET A 273 -2.19 13.18 13.44
C MET A 273 -1.26 12.00 13.12
N ILE A 274 -0.15 12.24 12.44
CA ILE A 274 0.82 11.20 12.04
C ILE A 274 1.28 10.41 13.26
N THR A 275 1.68 11.11 14.32
CA THR A 275 2.15 10.50 15.57
C THR A 275 1.05 9.66 16.22
N TYR A 276 -0.18 10.17 16.27
CA TYR A 276 -1.31 9.44 16.84
C TYR A 276 -1.63 8.15 16.08
N PHE A 277 -1.69 8.20 14.74
CA PHE A 277 -1.99 7.01 13.93
C PHE A 277 -0.86 5.98 13.93
N ARG A 278 0.40 6.42 14.00
CA ARG A 278 1.55 5.52 14.18
C ARG A 278 1.51 4.78 15.52
N SER A 279 0.83 5.33 16.53
CA SER A 279 0.65 4.67 17.83
C SER A 279 -0.40 3.56 17.86
N PHE A 280 -1.05 3.24 16.72
CA PHE A 280 -2.03 2.17 16.67
C PHE A 280 -1.36 0.81 16.86
N ALA A 281 -2.06 -0.11 17.54
CA ALA A 281 -1.67 -1.50 17.65
C ALA A 281 -2.36 -2.34 16.55
N VAL A 282 -1.64 -3.32 16.01
CA VAL A 282 -2.23 -4.39 15.17
C VAL A 282 -2.76 -5.46 16.11
N LYS A 283 -4.02 -5.31 16.55
CA LYS A 283 -4.69 -6.22 17.47
C LYS A 283 -6.20 -6.24 17.20
N PRO A 284 -6.91 -7.32 17.56
CA PRO A 284 -8.36 -7.37 17.43
C PRO A 284 -9.04 -6.20 18.14
N LEU A 285 -10.13 -5.72 17.55
CA LEU A 285 -10.92 -4.62 18.07
C LEU A 285 -11.64 -5.09 19.34
N LYS A 286 -11.53 -4.36 20.45
CA LYS A 286 -12.23 -4.71 21.68
C LYS A 286 -13.73 -4.40 21.51
N PRO A 287 -14.61 -5.10 22.24
CA PRO A 287 -16.02 -4.74 22.30
C PRO A 287 -16.22 -3.24 22.58
N TYR A 288 -17.14 -2.62 21.86
CA TYR A 288 -17.46 -1.21 21.99
C TYR A 288 -18.98 -1.01 22.10
N LYS A 289 -19.39 0.16 22.60
CA LYS A 289 -20.79 0.46 22.90
C LYS A 289 -21.67 0.32 21.65
N LYS A 290 -22.87 -0.25 21.82
CA LYS A 290 -23.89 -0.29 20.77
C LYS A 290 -24.21 1.14 20.33
N GLY A 291 -24.22 1.39 19.03
CA GLY A 291 -24.43 2.72 18.43
C GLY A 291 -23.15 3.52 18.17
N LEU A 292 -21.99 3.11 18.69
CA LEU A 292 -20.71 3.70 18.28
C LEU A 292 -20.32 3.18 16.90
N ALA A 293 -19.96 4.09 15.99
CA ALA A 293 -19.54 3.70 14.65
C ALA A 293 -18.16 3.04 14.67
N ALA A 294 -17.92 2.11 13.73
CA ALA A 294 -16.68 1.33 13.69
C ALA A 294 -15.42 2.21 13.56
N HIS A 295 -15.47 3.28 12.74
CA HIS A 295 -14.36 4.21 12.58
C HIS A 295 -14.00 4.93 13.89
N GLU A 296 -14.98 5.31 14.70
CA GLU A 296 -14.78 5.94 16.00
C GLU A 296 -14.22 4.94 17.01
N ALA A 297 -14.75 3.71 17.05
CA ALA A 297 -14.23 2.64 17.91
C ALA A 297 -12.76 2.32 17.61
N ILE A 298 -12.42 2.12 16.33
CA ILE A 298 -11.06 1.86 15.84
C ILE A 298 -10.12 3.01 16.21
N PHE A 299 -10.56 4.24 15.97
CA PHE A 299 -9.77 5.44 16.21
C PHE A 299 -9.49 5.69 17.70
N THR A 300 -10.51 5.56 18.56
CA THR A 300 -10.37 5.78 20.00
C THR A 300 -9.59 4.65 20.68
N GLN A 301 -9.80 3.41 20.25
CA GLN A 301 -9.04 2.27 20.79
C GLN A 301 -7.62 2.17 20.26
N LYS A 302 -7.27 2.94 19.20
CA LYS A 302 -5.99 2.88 18.49
C LYS A 302 -5.65 1.46 18.03
N ARG A 303 -6.61 0.79 17.39
CA ARG A 303 -6.46 -0.62 16.94
C ARG A 303 -6.78 -0.74 15.48
N GLY A 304 -5.79 -1.10 14.67
CA GLY A 304 -5.98 -1.23 13.23
C GLY A 304 -4.67 -1.43 12.46
N VAL A 305 -4.76 -2.27 11.44
CA VAL A 305 -3.74 -2.38 10.38
C VAL A 305 -3.74 -1.17 9.45
N CYS A 306 -2.77 -1.15 8.53
CA CYS A 306 -2.49 -0.10 7.55
C CYS A 306 -3.74 0.53 6.91
N ARG A 307 -4.68 -0.27 6.39
CA ARG A 307 -5.90 0.26 5.73
C ARG A 307 -6.77 1.11 6.63
N HIS A 308 -6.93 0.71 7.90
CA HIS A 308 -7.76 1.43 8.86
C HIS A 308 -7.10 2.76 9.22
N ARG A 309 -5.78 2.73 9.40
CA ARG A 309 -4.99 3.94 9.65
C ARG A 309 -5.11 4.90 8.47
N ALA A 310 -4.87 4.42 7.25
CA ALA A 310 -4.88 5.23 6.04
C ALA A 310 -6.26 5.86 5.77
N ILE A 311 -7.34 5.08 5.77
CA ILE A 311 -8.67 5.60 5.45
C ILE A 311 -9.18 6.61 6.50
N ILE A 312 -8.97 6.34 7.80
CA ILE A 312 -9.42 7.26 8.86
C ILE A 312 -8.55 8.51 8.88
N PHE A 313 -7.23 8.38 8.68
CA PHE A 313 -6.32 9.52 8.56
C PHE A 313 -6.73 10.42 7.41
N VAL A 314 -6.94 9.87 6.21
CA VAL A 314 -7.35 10.63 5.02
C VAL A 314 -8.70 11.30 5.24
N ALA A 315 -9.66 10.60 5.84
CA ALA A 315 -10.96 11.17 6.14
C ALA A 315 -10.89 12.36 7.11
N MET A 316 -10.06 12.27 8.15
CA MET A 316 -9.84 13.39 9.08
C MET A 316 -9.04 14.53 8.45
N ALA A 317 -8.06 14.20 7.60
CA ALA A 317 -7.25 15.19 6.90
C ALA A 317 -8.12 16.01 5.94
N LEU A 318 -8.94 15.35 5.12
CA LEU A 318 -9.93 16.00 4.25
C LEU A 318 -10.92 16.84 5.07
N ALA A 319 -11.47 16.30 6.17
CA ALA A 319 -12.39 17.05 7.04
C ALA A 319 -11.74 18.28 7.69
N ARG A 320 -10.41 18.33 7.80
CA ARG A 320 -9.66 19.50 8.28
C ARG A 320 -9.24 20.46 7.16
N GLY A 321 -9.44 20.07 5.90
CA GLY A 321 -9.14 20.84 4.69
C GLY A 321 -7.85 20.42 3.97
N PHE A 322 -7.06 19.49 4.51
CA PHE A 322 -5.87 19.02 3.81
C PHE A 322 -6.26 18.33 2.51
N THR A 323 -5.50 18.56 1.45
CA THR A 323 -5.53 17.71 0.25
C THR A 323 -4.82 16.41 0.58
N ALA A 324 -5.58 15.35 0.81
CA ALA A 324 -5.07 14.04 1.17
C ALA A 324 -5.72 12.94 0.35
N ARG A 325 -4.98 11.85 0.14
CA ARG A 325 -5.51 10.64 -0.52
C ARG A 325 -4.91 9.39 0.07
N MET A 326 -5.68 8.31 0.00
CA MET A 326 -5.25 7.00 0.42
C MET A 326 -4.58 6.30 -0.75
N VAL A 327 -3.48 5.62 -0.47
CA VAL A 327 -2.73 4.82 -1.43
C VAL A 327 -2.60 3.42 -0.87
N PHE A 328 -2.77 2.41 -1.71
CA PHE A 328 -2.64 1.03 -1.26
C PHE A 328 -2.18 0.12 -2.37
N ASN A 329 -1.71 -1.04 -1.95
CA ASN A 329 -1.26 -2.13 -2.80
C ASN A 329 -1.63 -3.47 -2.15
N SER A 330 -1.01 -4.54 -2.65
CA SER A 330 -1.30 -5.90 -2.21
C SER A 330 -0.71 -6.28 -0.84
N VAL A 331 -0.12 -5.35 -0.08
CA VAL A 331 0.48 -5.63 1.24
C VAL A 331 0.31 -4.49 2.23
N HIS A 332 0.11 -3.26 1.75
CA HIS A 332 0.12 -2.06 2.59
C HIS A 332 -0.83 -0.99 2.08
N ALA A 333 -1.16 -0.08 2.99
CA ALA A 333 -1.91 1.13 2.73
C ALA A 333 -1.31 2.29 3.52
N PHE A 334 -1.12 3.42 2.86
CA PHE A 334 -0.56 4.64 3.42
C PHE A 334 -1.33 5.86 2.91
N ALA A 335 -0.96 7.04 3.37
CA ALA A 335 -1.57 8.29 2.94
C ALA A 335 -0.59 9.14 2.15
N GLU A 336 -1.12 10.01 1.30
CA GLU A 336 -0.39 11.11 0.70
C GLU A 336 -1.06 12.41 1.05
N VAL A 337 -0.26 13.45 1.29
CA VAL A 337 -0.74 14.79 1.58
C VAL A 337 0.00 15.79 0.70
N LYS A 338 -0.74 16.72 0.11
CA LYS A 338 -0.19 17.88 -0.59
C LYS A 338 -0.22 19.06 0.37
N LEU A 339 0.96 19.64 0.67
CA LEU A 339 1.04 20.78 1.59
C LEU A 339 0.54 22.06 0.90
N PRO A 340 -0.02 23.02 1.63
CA PRO A 340 -0.45 24.29 1.04
C PRO A 340 0.69 25.00 0.31
N GLY A 341 0.44 25.39 -0.95
CA GLY A 341 1.44 26.06 -1.80
C GLY A 341 2.47 25.12 -2.44
N GLU A 342 2.47 23.83 -2.11
CA GLU A 342 3.28 22.83 -2.83
C GLU A 342 2.48 22.22 -3.97
N GLU A 343 3.16 21.83 -5.05
CA GLU A 343 2.54 21.11 -6.16
C GLU A 343 2.55 19.59 -5.99
N LEU A 344 3.49 19.10 -5.19
CA LEU A 344 3.80 17.68 -5.06
C LEU A 344 3.13 17.10 -3.81
N TYR A 345 2.64 15.87 -3.94
CA TYR A 345 2.28 15.08 -2.77
C TYR A 345 3.53 14.62 -2.03
N ARG A 346 3.40 14.44 -0.72
CA ARG A 346 4.38 13.78 0.14
C ARG A 346 3.80 12.50 0.71
N ARG A 347 4.63 11.46 0.83
CA ARG A 347 4.23 10.17 1.40
C ARG A 347 4.13 10.25 2.92
N VAL A 348 3.03 9.76 3.47
CA VAL A 348 2.76 9.61 4.90
C VAL A 348 2.53 8.14 5.23
N ASP A 349 3.60 7.44 5.61
CA ASP A 349 3.51 6.07 6.12
C ASP A 349 3.09 6.07 7.60
N LEU A 350 1.94 5.45 7.87
CA LEU A 350 1.32 5.36 9.19
C LEU A 350 1.61 4.02 9.89
N GLY A 351 2.41 3.15 9.26
CA GLY A 351 2.71 1.80 9.73
C GLY A 351 1.51 0.86 9.68
N GLY A 352 1.58 -0.24 10.42
CA GLY A 352 0.49 -1.24 10.46
C GLY A 352 0.46 -2.17 9.25
N ALA A 353 1.54 -2.22 8.46
CA ALA A 353 1.74 -3.24 7.45
C ALA A 353 1.75 -4.61 8.14
N VAL A 354 0.91 -5.52 7.64
CA VAL A 354 0.87 -6.92 8.08
C VAL A 354 1.40 -7.76 6.95
N ILE A 355 2.44 -8.52 7.23
CA ILE A 355 2.97 -9.50 6.29
C ILE A 355 1.91 -10.60 6.15
N PRO A 356 1.40 -10.86 4.93
CA PRO A 356 0.46 -11.96 4.71
C PRO A 356 1.02 -13.27 5.27
N GLU A 357 0.16 -14.15 5.78
CA GLU A 357 0.60 -15.45 6.33
C GLU A 357 1.42 -16.26 5.31
N SER A 358 1.05 -16.18 4.03
CA SER A 358 1.77 -16.81 2.93
C SER A 358 3.19 -16.27 2.70
N MET A 359 3.51 -15.11 3.27
CA MET A 359 4.83 -14.50 3.24
C MET A 359 5.56 -14.64 4.58
N LYS A 360 4.92 -15.18 5.63
CA LYS A 360 5.62 -15.50 6.87
C LYS A 360 6.44 -16.78 6.71
N PRO A 361 7.64 -16.87 7.28
CA PRO A 361 8.39 -18.12 7.31
C PRO A 361 7.59 -19.16 8.08
N LYS A 362 7.40 -20.35 7.49
CA LYS A 362 6.76 -21.49 8.17
C LYS A 362 7.56 -21.85 9.42
N THR A 363 6.91 -21.91 10.56
CA THR A 363 7.55 -22.33 11.82
C THR A 363 7.59 -23.86 11.89
N LYS A 364 8.50 -24.42 12.70
CA LYS A 364 8.62 -25.88 12.91
C LYS A 364 7.31 -26.55 13.40
N ASN A 365 6.34 -25.76 13.87
CA ASN A 365 5.08 -26.24 14.44
C ASN A 365 3.87 -26.10 13.50
N ASP A 366 4.03 -25.53 12.31
CA ASP A 366 2.92 -25.46 11.35
C ASP A 366 2.58 -26.88 10.86
N PRO A 367 1.29 -27.25 10.75
CA PRO A 367 0.91 -28.56 10.27
C PRO A 367 1.56 -28.82 8.91
N VAL A 368 2.38 -29.86 8.85
CA VAL A 368 3.01 -30.32 7.63
C VAL A 368 1.88 -30.71 6.67
N ASP A 369 1.73 -29.98 5.57
CA ASP A 369 0.88 -30.40 4.46
C ASP A 369 1.37 -31.79 4.04
N SER A 370 0.61 -32.81 4.43
CA SER A 370 0.93 -34.23 4.22
C SER A 370 0.97 -34.63 2.73
N ASN A 371 0.63 -33.72 1.83
CA ASN A 371 0.71 -33.90 0.38
C ASN A 371 2.02 -33.42 -0.26
N ASN A 372 2.97 -32.87 0.52
CA ASN A 372 4.31 -32.58 0.03
C ASN A 372 5.35 -33.39 0.81
N ASN A 373 5.84 -34.46 0.19
CA ASN A 373 6.97 -35.27 0.66
C ASN A 373 8.28 -34.46 0.62
N SER A 374 8.43 -33.54 1.55
CA SER A 374 9.70 -32.95 1.95
C SER A 374 9.79 -33.01 3.46
N SER A 375 10.40 -34.08 3.97
CA SER A 375 10.61 -34.31 5.40
C SER A 375 11.28 -33.11 6.09
N PRO A 376 10.91 -32.78 7.34
CA PRO A 376 11.50 -31.69 8.11
C PRO A 376 12.85 -32.15 8.67
N GLY A 377 13.88 -32.07 7.82
CA GLY A 377 15.27 -32.19 8.24
C GLY A 377 15.68 -30.95 9.02
N ASN A 378 16.09 -31.16 10.27
CA ASN A 378 16.80 -30.21 11.11
C ASN A 378 17.94 -29.56 10.29
N SER A 379 17.73 -28.36 9.79
CA SER A 379 18.73 -27.60 9.04
C SER A 379 18.83 -26.23 9.69
N GLY A 380 19.89 -26.00 10.45
CA GLY A 380 20.45 -24.66 10.50
C GLY A 380 20.66 -24.24 9.05
N ALA A 381 19.82 -23.35 8.55
CA ALA A 381 19.90 -22.88 7.17
C ALA A 381 21.23 -22.14 7.02
N SER A 382 22.25 -22.83 6.49
CA SER A 382 23.54 -22.23 6.20
C SER A 382 23.44 -21.50 4.87
N TYR A 383 23.16 -20.20 4.91
CA TYR A 383 23.41 -19.31 3.78
C TYR A 383 24.92 -19.11 3.70
N SER A 384 25.56 -19.56 2.62
CA SER A 384 26.94 -19.22 2.35
C SER A 384 26.96 -18.12 1.30
N PHE A 385 27.77 -17.09 1.53
CA PHE A 385 28.11 -16.13 0.50
C PHE A 385 29.63 -16.05 0.34
N SER A 386 30.07 -15.85 -0.89
CA SER A 386 31.41 -15.37 -1.17
C SER A 386 31.33 -13.90 -1.57
N ILE A 387 32.35 -13.14 -1.19
CA ILE A 387 32.51 -11.76 -1.63
C ILE A 387 33.62 -11.77 -2.68
N GLU A 388 33.30 -11.33 -3.88
CA GLU A 388 34.30 -11.04 -4.91
C GLU A 388 34.59 -9.53 -4.87
N GLY A 389 35.84 -9.17 -4.56
CA GLY A 389 36.30 -7.80 -4.47
C GLY A 389 37.78 -7.71 -4.03
N PRO A 390 38.38 -6.52 -4.07
CA PRO A 390 39.71 -6.31 -3.49
C PRO A 390 39.67 -6.68 -2.00
N GLY A 391 40.73 -7.32 -1.49
CA GLY A 391 40.84 -7.75 -0.08
C GLY A 391 40.77 -6.59 0.94
N PHE A 392 40.72 -5.35 0.46
CA PHE A 392 40.46 -4.14 1.24
C PHE A 392 39.21 -3.46 0.71
N MET A 393 38.26 -3.18 1.60
CA MET A 393 37.03 -2.53 1.20
C MET A 393 37.24 -1.02 0.97
N ASN A 394 37.21 -0.56 -0.28
CA ASN A 394 37.13 0.86 -0.66
C ASN A 394 35.67 1.32 -0.87
N ARG A 395 35.38 2.57 -0.50
CA ARG A 395 34.08 3.26 -0.58
C ARG A 395 33.51 3.32 -2.00
N ASP A 396 34.38 3.38 -3.01
CA ASP A 396 33.97 3.52 -4.42
C ASP A 396 33.91 2.19 -5.16
N THR A 397 34.14 1.07 -4.48
CA THR A 397 34.15 -0.25 -5.10
C THR A 397 32.83 -0.96 -4.83
N ALA A 398 32.20 -1.44 -5.90
CA ALA A 398 31.07 -2.34 -5.79
C ALA A 398 31.56 -3.74 -5.42
N TYR A 399 30.98 -4.32 -4.37
CA TYR A 399 31.23 -5.71 -4.00
C TYR A 399 30.17 -6.59 -4.63
N ILE A 400 30.59 -7.74 -5.15
CA ILE A 400 29.67 -8.75 -5.64
C ILE A 400 29.57 -9.82 -4.56
N LEU A 401 28.41 -9.91 -3.91
CA LEU A 401 28.11 -11.03 -3.04
C LEU A 401 27.42 -12.11 -3.86
N THR A 402 28.02 -13.29 -3.88
CA THR A 402 27.41 -14.48 -4.47
C THR A 402 26.69 -15.24 -3.37
N MET A 403 25.38 -15.07 -3.25
CA MET A 403 24.54 -15.78 -2.29
C MET A 403 24.13 -17.13 -2.85
N ASN A 404 24.45 -18.20 -2.14
CA ASN A 404 23.93 -19.53 -2.40
C ASN A 404 22.80 -19.82 -1.41
N HIS A 405 21.61 -20.13 -1.90
CA HIS A 405 20.43 -20.36 -1.05
C HIS A 405 19.68 -21.63 -1.41
N LEU A 406 18.71 -21.99 -0.56
CA LEU A 406 17.86 -23.18 -0.71
C LEU A 406 17.02 -23.13 -1.98
N LYS A 407 16.49 -24.28 -2.43
CA LYS A 407 15.51 -24.35 -3.53
C LYS A 407 14.26 -23.49 -3.28
N THR A 408 13.94 -23.25 -2.01
CA THR A 408 12.83 -22.41 -1.54
C THR A 408 13.38 -21.39 -0.54
N PRO A 409 14.01 -20.30 -1.01
CA PRO A 409 14.44 -19.23 -0.11
C PRO A 409 13.22 -18.56 0.55
N PRO A 410 13.38 -17.92 1.71
CA PRO A 410 12.33 -17.07 2.27
C PRO A 410 12.00 -15.94 1.28
N PRO A 411 10.77 -15.40 1.32
CA PRO A 411 10.34 -14.37 0.39
C PRO A 411 11.21 -13.11 0.48
N MET A 412 11.84 -12.88 1.65
CA MET A 412 12.78 -11.80 1.86
C MET A 412 13.92 -12.22 2.79
N LEU A 413 15.11 -11.72 2.51
CA LEU A 413 16.29 -11.76 3.38
C LEU A 413 16.74 -10.33 3.65
N TRP A 414 17.27 -10.07 4.84
CA TRP A 414 18.00 -8.83 5.11
C TRP A 414 19.49 -9.08 4.99
N LEU A 415 20.15 -8.34 4.11
CA LEU A 415 21.60 -8.26 4.07
C LEU A 415 22.04 -7.10 4.95
N ARG A 416 22.68 -7.41 6.08
CA ARG A 416 23.24 -6.44 7.00
C ARG A 416 24.76 -6.46 6.95
N MET A 417 25.39 -5.30 6.89
CA MET A 417 26.80 -5.15 7.23
C MET A 417 26.87 -4.67 8.67
N VAL A 418 27.49 -5.47 9.54
CA VAL A 418 27.67 -5.12 10.96
C VAL A 418 29.15 -5.07 11.30
N ASP A 419 29.53 -4.15 12.18
CA ASP A 419 30.88 -4.09 12.72
C ASP A 419 31.11 -5.15 13.82
N GLU A 420 32.32 -5.17 14.39
CA GLU A 420 32.68 -6.07 15.49
C GLU A 420 31.82 -5.86 16.75
N ALA A 421 31.32 -4.64 16.98
CA ALA A 421 30.40 -4.34 18.08
C ALA A 421 28.95 -4.75 17.78
N GLY A 422 28.67 -5.28 16.58
CA GLY A 422 27.33 -5.68 16.15
C GLY A 422 26.45 -4.53 15.67
N LYS A 423 26.97 -3.31 15.57
CA LYS A 423 26.23 -2.16 15.03
C LYS A 423 26.06 -2.32 13.53
N THR A 424 24.84 -2.09 13.04
CA THR A 424 24.53 -2.15 11.61
C THR A 424 24.92 -0.84 10.91
N TRP A 425 25.71 -0.97 9.84
CA TRP A 425 26.21 0.14 9.01
C TRP A 425 25.55 0.19 7.64
N TYR A 426 25.09 -0.96 7.15
CA TYR A 426 24.38 -1.09 5.89
C TYR A 426 23.30 -2.16 6.06
N GLU A 427 22.13 -1.91 5.49
CA GLU A 427 21.04 -2.87 5.46
C GLU A 427 20.32 -2.77 4.12
N LYS A 428 20.17 -3.90 3.42
CA LYS A 428 19.45 -4.00 2.16
C LYS A 428 18.52 -5.22 2.18
N PRO A 429 17.21 -5.05 1.92
CA PRO A 429 16.34 -6.19 1.70
C PRO A 429 16.68 -6.86 0.38
N LEU A 430 16.70 -8.18 0.38
CA LEU A 430 16.92 -9.04 -0.77
C LEU A 430 15.68 -9.91 -0.96
N PHE A 431 15.29 -10.11 -2.21
CA PHE A 431 14.16 -10.96 -2.58
C PHE A 431 14.70 -12.09 -3.45
N PRO A 432 15.05 -13.24 -2.85
CA PRO A 432 15.71 -14.29 -3.61
C PRO A 432 14.77 -14.87 -4.67
N GLU A 433 15.19 -14.83 -5.92
CA GLU A 433 14.57 -15.58 -7.02
C GLU A 433 14.52 -17.10 -6.71
N MET A 434 13.31 -17.65 -6.61
CA MET A 434 13.11 -19.09 -6.40
C MET A 434 13.73 -19.98 -7.49
N ALA A 435 13.93 -19.45 -8.70
CA ALA A 435 14.48 -20.20 -9.83
C ALA A 435 16.01 -20.30 -9.83
N LYS A 436 16.72 -19.45 -9.07
CA LYS A 436 18.18 -19.38 -9.10
C LYS A 436 18.73 -19.81 -7.76
N LYS A 437 19.53 -20.88 -7.71
CA LYS A 437 20.22 -21.31 -6.48
C LYS A 437 21.34 -20.33 -6.05
N ILE A 438 21.89 -19.60 -7.02
CA ILE A 438 23.01 -18.68 -6.84
C ILE A 438 22.59 -17.31 -7.36
N GLN A 439 22.79 -16.27 -6.56
CA GLN A 439 22.47 -14.88 -6.93
C GLN A 439 23.64 -13.96 -6.65
N ARG A 440 23.94 -13.11 -7.62
CA ARG A 440 24.97 -12.06 -7.49
C ARG A 440 24.29 -10.77 -7.07
N ILE A 441 24.66 -10.25 -5.91
CA ILE A 441 24.11 -9.05 -5.30
C ILE A 441 25.21 -8.00 -5.29
N GLN A 442 24.95 -6.89 -5.96
CA GLN A 442 25.84 -5.75 -5.91
C GLN A 442 25.59 -4.95 -4.63
N VAL A 443 26.64 -4.75 -3.83
CA VAL A 443 26.62 -3.91 -2.63
C VAL A 443 27.51 -2.71 -2.84
N LEU A 444 26.92 -1.53 -2.62
CA LEU A 444 27.60 -0.25 -2.58
C LEU A 444 27.74 0.16 -1.12
N LEU A 445 28.97 0.42 -0.67
CA LEU A 445 29.23 0.83 0.71
C LEU A 445 28.76 2.27 0.94
N PRO A 446 28.12 2.57 2.08
CA PRO A 446 27.79 3.94 2.46
C PRO A 446 29.04 4.83 2.57
N GLN A 447 28.91 6.12 2.23
CA GLN A 447 30.02 7.08 2.28
C GLN A 447 30.59 7.29 3.69
N ASN A 448 29.79 7.04 4.72
CA ASN A 448 30.14 7.23 6.12
C ASN A 448 30.74 5.97 6.79
N VAL A 449 31.03 4.90 6.04
CA VAL A 449 31.71 3.72 6.60
C VAL A 449 33.14 4.09 7.01
N ILE A 450 33.49 3.74 8.24
CA ILE A 450 34.80 3.98 8.85
C ILE A 450 35.70 2.77 8.55
N PRO A 451 37.03 2.92 8.43
CA PRO A 451 37.92 1.77 8.33
C PRO A 451 37.74 0.82 9.52
N GLY A 452 37.58 -0.48 9.26
CA GLY A 452 37.39 -1.51 10.30
C GLY A 452 37.01 -2.87 9.73
N THR A 453 36.87 -3.86 10.62
CA THR A 453 36.37 -5.19 10.27
C THR A 453 34.85 -5.18 10.25
N TYR A 454 34.28 -5.72 9.18
CA TYR A 454 32.84 -5.85 9.02
C TYR A 454 32.50 -7.29 8.66
N ARG A 455 31.34 -7.75 9.12
CA ARG A 455 30.74 -9.01 8.67
C ARG A 455 29.41 -8.71 7.99
N PHE A 456 29.16 -9.41 6.88
CA PHE A 456 27.84 -9.45 6.29
C PHE A 456 27.01 -10.56 6.95
N VAL A 457 25.79 -10.25 7.31
CA VAL A 457 24.84 -11.16 7.93
C VAL A 457 23.59 -11.19 7.08
N LEU A 458 23.17 -12.40 6.70
CA LEU A 458 21.87 -12.62 6.10
C LEU A 458 20.92 -13.09 7.20
N THR A 459 19.88 -12.32 7.46
CA THR A 459 18.81 -12.74 8.37
C THR A 459 17.54 -12.98 7.58
N PRO A 460 16.95 -14.20 7.62
CA PRO A 460 15.61 -14.41 7.09
C PRO A 460 14.61 -13.57 7.86
N GLN A 461 13.59 -13.09 7.15
CA GLN A 461 12.39 -12.50 7.76
C GLN A 461 11.24 -13.49 7.70
#